data_AF-M3AZS5-F1
#
_entry.id   AF-M3AZS5-F1
#
_cell.length_a   1.000
_cell.length_b   1.000
_cell.length_c   1.000
_cell.angle_alpha   90.00
_cell.angle_beta   90.00
_cell.angle_gamma   90.00
#
_symmetry.space_group_name_H-M   'P 1'
#
loop_
_entity.id
_entity.type
_entity.pdbx_description
1 polymer ?
#
loop_
_entity_poly.entity_id
_entity_poly.type
_entity_poly.pdbx_seq_one_letter_code
_entity_poly.pdbx_strand_id
1 'polypeptide(L)' 'MSGLLGTVYNALVKRNAVFLTTIFAGTFAANIAFDVSANKIWDQVNKGRQWKDIKHKYMDAGDDDE' A
#
# COMPACT_ATOMS: atom_id res chain seq x y z
N MET A 1 10.37 32.97 13.51
CA MET A 1 9.20 32.08 13.42
C MET A 1 9.67 30.74 12.89
N SER A 2 9.45 29.65 13.63
CA SER A 2 9.70 28.31 13.10
C SER A 2 8.48 27.88 12.30
N GLY A 3 8.63 27.72 10.98
CA GLY A 3 7.54 27.22 10.12
C GLY A 3 7.26 25.74 10.36
N LEU A 4 6.23 25.19 9.69
CA LEU A 4 5.86 23.77 9.78
C LEU A 4 7.08 22.85 9.51
N LEU A 5 7.85 23.14 8.47
CA LEU A 5 9.07 22.40 8.14
C LEU A 5 10.14 22.49 9.25
N GLY A 6 10.26 23.64 9.91
CA GLY A 6 11.15 23.82 11.06
C GLY A 6 10.72 22.97 12.26
N THR A 7 9.41 22.83 12.46
CA THR A 7 8.86 21.96 13.52
C THR A 7 9.12 20.49 13.21
N VAL A 8 8.87 20.03 11.98
CA VAL A 8 9.13 18.65 11.54
C VAL A 8 10.62 18.32 11.64
N TYR A 9 11.50 19.21 11.19
CA TYR A 9 12.94 19.00 11.26
C TYR A 9 13.42 18.81 12.69
N ASN A 10 13.00 19.69 13.60
CA ASN A 10 13.39 19.58 15.01
C ASN A 10 12.81 18.33 15.70
N ALA A 11 11.62 17.89 15.31
CA ALA A 11 10.95 16.74 15.90
C ALA A 11 11.49 15.39 15.39
N LEU A 12 11.71 15.25 14.08
CA LEU A 12 11.95 13.95 13.45
C LEU A 12 13.34 13.79 12.84
N VAL A 13 14.00 14.88 12.43
CA VAL A 13 15.23 14.79 11.60
C VAL A 13 16.49 15.14 12.38
N LYS A 14 16.42 16.12 13.30
CA LYS A 14 17.60 16.71 13.94
C LYS A 14 18.44 15.75 14.80
N ARG A 15 17.83 14.69 15.36
CA ARG A 15 18.52 13.73 16.25
C ARG A 15 18.67 12.38 15.55
N ASN A 16 19.91 11.92 15.34
CA ASN A 16 20.22 10.68 14.58
C ASN A 16 19.39 9.45 15.01
N ALA A 17 19.28 9.17 16.31
CA ALA A 17 18.50 8.03 16.80
C ALA A 17 17.00 8.15 16.48
N VAL A 18 16.44 9.35 16.60
CA VAL A 18 15.04 9.64 16.27
C VAL A 18 14.83 9.57 14.76
N PHE A 19 15.77 10.08 13.98
CA PHE A 19 15.73 10.08 12.53
C PHE A 19 15.75 8.65 11.97
N LEU A 20 16.67 7.81 12.43
CA LEU A 20 16.73 6.39 12.03
C LEU A 20 15.45 5.64 12.39
N THR A 21 14.94 5.84 13.61
CA THR A 21 13.67 5.22 14.03
C THR A 21 12.50 5.69 13.18
N THR A 22 12.45 6.99 12.85
CA THR A 22 11.43 7.57 11.98
C THR A 22 11.48 6.97 10.58
N ILE A 23 12.68 6.77 10.02
CA ILE A 23 12.85 6.13 8.70
C ILE A 23 12.35 4.69 8.74
N PHE A 24 12.72 3.90 9.75
CA PHE A 24 12.28 2.51 9.84
C PHE A 24 10.78 2.40 10.00
N ALA A 25 10.20 3.12 10.97
CA ALA A 25 8.75 3.15 11.18
C ALA A 25 8.01 3.67 9.93
N GLY A 26 8.52 4.74 9.32
CA GLY A 26 7.98 5.33 8.11
C GLY A 26 8.01 4.36 6.94
N THR A 27 9.10 3.59 6.77
CA THR A 27 9.22 2.59 5.70
C THR A 27 8.18 1.48 5.85
N PHE A 28 7.97 0.94 7.04
CA PHE A 28 6.93 -0.09 7.25
C PHE A 28 5.53 0.44 6.96
N ALA A 29 5.20 1.62 7.48
CA ALA A 29 3.90 2.24 7.25
C ALA A 29 3.68 2.56 5.77
N ALA A 30 4.69 3.14 5.10
CA ALA A 30 4.65 3.49 3.69
C ALA A 30 4.54 2.24 2.81
N ASN A 31 5.25 1.16 3.13
CA ASN A 31 5.20 -0.07 2.36
C ASN A 31 3.78 -0.67 2.35
N ILE A 32 3.18 -0.82 3.53
CA ILE A 32 1.79 -1.32 3.65
C ILE A 32 0.81 -0.40 2.89
N ALA A 33 0.92 0.90 3.11
CA ALA A 33 0.04 1.87 2.45
C ALA A 33 0.20 1.85 0.93
N PHE A 34 1.44 1.73 0.44
CA PHE A 34 1.76 1.66 -0.97
C PHE A 34 1.19 0.39 -1.60
N ASP A 35 1.46 -0.79 -1.02
CA ASP A 35 0.98 -2.06 -1.55
C ASP A 35 -0.55 -2.10 -1.65
N VAL A 36 -1.25 -1.68 -0.59
CA VAL A 36 -2.73 -1.64 -0.60
C VAL A 36 -3.25 -0.67 -1.65
N SER A 37 -2.65 0.53 -1.73
CA SER A 37 -3.10 1.56 -2.66
C SER A 37 -2.82 1.18 -4.10
N ALA A 38 -1.62 0.68 -4.39
CA ALA A 38 -1.20 0.26 -5.71
C ALA A 38 -2.06 -0.90 -6.23
N ASN A 39 -2.29 -1.92 -5.40
CA ASN A 39 -3.21 -3.02 -5.75
C ASN A 39 -4.62 -2.49 -6.00
N LYS A 40 -5.14 -1.61 -5.15
CA LYS A 40 -6.48 -1.03 -5.37
C LYS A 40 -6.57 -0.26 -6.69
N ILE A 41 -5.55 0.54 -7.03
CA ILE A 41 -5.50 1.26 -8.31
C ILE A 41 -5.48 0.27 -9.47
N TRP A 42 -4.62 -0.74 -9.39
CA TRP A 42 -4.52 -1.79 -10.41
C TRP A 42 -5.86 -2.51 -10.62
N ASP A 43 -6.54 -2.85 -9.52
CA ASP A 43 -7.80 -3.55 -9.52
C ASP A 43 -8.91 -2.76 -10.18
N GLN A 44 -8.95 -1.44 -9.94
CA GLN A 44 -9.93 -0.55 -10.57
C GLN A 44 -9.66 -0.40 -12.06
N VAL A 45 -8.39 -0.20 -12.44
CA VAL A 45 -8.01 -0.02 -13.85
C VAL A 45 -8.25 -1.28 -14.68
N ASN A 46 -8.04 -2.47 -14.09
CA ASN A 46 -8.15 -3.75 -14.78
C ASN A 46 -9.44 -4.53 -14.44
N LYS A 47 -10.45 -3.85 -13.90
CA LYS A 47 -11.72 -4.47 -13.51
C LYS A 47 -12.35 -5.25 -14.68
N GLY A 48 -12.76 -6.48 -14.41
CA GLY A 48 -13.38 -7.38 -15.38
C GLY A 48 -12.40 -8.16 -16.26
N ARG A 49 -11.10 -7.88 -16.16
CA ARG A 49 -10.03 -8.60 -16.89
C ARG A 49 -9.17 -9.46 -15.97
N GLN A 50 -9.24 -9.24 -14.66
CA GLN A 50 -8.42 -9.97 -13.71
C GLN A 50 -8.99 -11.36 -13.45
N TRP A 51 -8.12 -12.33 -13.20
CA TRP A 51 -8.55 -13.69 -12.87
C TRP A 51 -9.58 -13.71 -11.74
N LYS A 52 -9.36 -12.96 -10.66
CA LYS A 52 -10.31 -12.84 -9.55
C LYS A 52 -11.71 -12.34 -9.96
N ASP A 53 -11.82 -11.58 -11.05
CA ASP A 53 -13.09 -11.08 -11.56
C ASP A 53 -13.81 -12.12 -12.44
N ILE A 54 -13.07 -12.99 -13.14
CA ILE A 54 -13.63 -13.94 -14.13
C ILE A 54 -13.60 -15.40 -13.69
N LYS A 55 -12.90 -15.73 -12.59
CA LYS A 55 -12.66 -17.08 -12.09
C LYS A 55 -13.95 -17.90 -11.92
N HIS A 56 -15.02 -17.28 -11.42
CA HIS A 56 -16.32 -17.92 -11.21
C HIS A 56 -16.86 -18.58 -12.49
N LYS A 57 -16.59 -18.01 -13.67
CA LYS A 57 -17.05 -18.55 -14.96
C LYS A 57 -16.43 -19.89 -15.33
N TYR A 58 -15.33 -20.26 -14.70
CA TYR A 58 -14.53 -21.44 -15.04
C TYR A 58 -14.44 -22.45 -13.91
N MET A 59 -14.85 -22.07 -12.70
CA MET A 59 -14.88 -22.98 -11.55
C MET A 59 -16.22 -23.71 -11.43
N ASP A 60 -17.34 -23.04 -11.71
CA ASP A 60 -18.67 -23.70 -11.68
C ASP A 60 -18.86 -24.64 -12.88
N ALA A 61 -18.17 -24.39 -13.99
CA ALA A 61 -18.21 -25.25 -15.18
C ALA A 61 -17.49 -26.61 -15.01
N GLY A 62 -16.87 -26.87 -13.85
CA GLY A 62 -16.28 -28.16 -13.51
C GLY A 62 -17.16 -29.04 -12.61
N ASP A 63 -18.24 -28.50 -12.05
CA ASP A 63 -19.16 -29.24 -11.17
C ASP A 63 -20.43 -29.72 -11.92
N ASP A 64 -20.67 -29.27 -13.15
CA ASP A 64 -21.79 -29.72 -14.02
C ASP A 64 -21.41 -30.92 -14.92
N ASP A 65 -20.14 -31.33 -14.92
CA ASP A 65 -19.60 -32.47 -15.70
C ASP A 65 -19.33 -33.75 -14.84
N GLU A 66 -19.74 -33.77 -13.56
CA GLU A 66 -19.86 -34.99 -12.71
C GLU A 66 -21.30 -35.35 -12.37
#